data_AF-A0A7I8XF00-F1
#
_entry.id   AF-A0A7I8XF00-F1
#
_cell.length_a   1.000
_cell.length_b   1.000
_cell.length_c   1.000
_cell.angle_alpha   90.00
_cell.angle_beta   90.00
_cell.angle_gamma   90.00
#
_symmetry.space_group_name_H-M   'P 1'
#
loop_
_entity.id
_entity.type
_entity.pdbx_description
1 polymer ?
#
loop_
_entity_poly.entity_id
_entity_poly.type
_entity_poly.pdbx_seq_one_letter_code
_entity_poly.pdbx_strand_id
1 'polypeptide(L)' 'MLIMSTHSLYFIMRLFIIFLLFVAVSQAYEAECKTDEDCAKIECGVGWRPVCIPRFPNGFCRCVPVGRG' A
#
# COMPACT_ATOMS: atom_id res chain seq x y z
N MET A 1 13.22 19.02 36.50
CA MET A 1 12.13 18.11 36.06
C MET A 1 11.43 18.55 34.76
N LEU A 2 11.80 19.66 34.10
CA LEU A 2 11.17 20.08 32.82
C LEU A 2 11.79 19.44 31.57
N ILE A 3 13.08 19.08 31.63
CA ILE A 3 13.87 18.59 30.46
C ILE A 3 13.50 17.15 30.07
N MET A 4 13.12 16.31 31.04
CA MET A 4 12.69 14.92 30.77
C MET A 4 11.39 14.86 29.95
N SER A 5 10.44 15.76 30.23
CA SER A 5 9.17 15.82 29.48
C SER A 5 9.36 16.29 28.04
N THR A 6 10.31 17.19 27.78
CA THR A 6 10.60 17.69 26.42
C THR A 6 11.21 16.60 25.54
N HIS A 7 12.07 15.76 26.12
CA HIS A 7 12.66 14.60 25.43
C HIS A 7 11.59 13.58 25.02
N SER A 8 10.65 13.27 25.91
CA SER A 8 9.52 12.38 25.57
C SER A 8 8.60 12.96 24.50
N LEU A 9 8.31 14.26 24.56
CA LEU A 9 7.47 14.93 23.55
C LEU A 9 8.13 14.92 22.16
N TYR A 10 9.43 15.21 22.10
CA TYR A 10 10.19 15.15 20.85
C TYR A 10 10.26 13.74 20.28
N PHE A 11 10.42 12.73 21.15
CA PHE A 11 10.42 11.34 20.77
C PHE A 11 9.07 10.90 20.17
N ILE A 12 7.97 11.27 20.82
CA ILE A 12 6.61 10.96 20.34
C ILE A 12 6.32 11.64 19.00
N MET A 13 6.68 12.92 18.83
CA MET A 13 6.54 13.64 17.56
C MET A 13 7.31 12.96 16.43
N ARG A 14 8.55 12.53 16.68
CA ARG A 14 9.34 11.81 15.68
C ARG A 14 8.70 10.48 15.28
N LEU A 15 8.24 9.70 16.25
CA LEU A 15 7.53 8.44 15.96
C LEU A 15 6.26 8.66 15.15
N PHE A 16 5.51 9.72 15.45
CA PHE A 16 4.30 10.07 14.71
C PHE A 16 4.60 10.43 13.25
N ILE A 17 5.65 11.23 13.00
CA ILE A 17 6.09 11.57 11.63
C ILE A 17 6.52 10.31 10.87
N ILE A 18 7.29 9.42 11.51
CA ILE A 18 7.72 8.15 10.89
C ILE A 18 6.50 7.29 10.55
N PHE A 19 5.52 7.20 11.44
CA PHE A 19 4.28 6.47 11.21
C PHE A 19 3.49 7.05 10.02
N LEU A 20 3.33 8.38 9.95
CA LEU A 20 2.67 9.03 8.83
C LEU A 20 3.38 8.77 7.49
N LEU A 21 4.71 8.80 7.47
CA LEU A 21 5.50 8.45 6.28
C LEU A 21 5.27 7.00 5.87
N PHE A 22 5.21 6.06 6.83
CA PHE A 22 4.97 4.65 6.54
C PHE A 22 3.56 4.40 5.97
N VAL A 23 2.55 5.10 6.51
CA VAL A 23 1.16 5.04 6.01
C VAL A 23 1.04 5.65 4.61
N ALA A 24 1.76 6.74 4.32
CA ALA A 24 1.80 7.34 2.99
C ALA A 24 2.48 6.42 1.97
N VAL A 25 3.61 5.81 2.35
CA VAL A 25 4.31 4.83 1.51
C VAL A 25 3.44 3.60 1.25
N SER A 26 2.71 3.12 2.26
CA SER A 26 1.80 1.97 2.10
C SER A 26 0.67 2.22 1.09
N GLN A 27 0.22 3.46 0.95
CA GLN A 27 -0.79 3.84 -0.06
C GLN A 27 -0.19 4.05 -1.45
N ALA A 28 1.09 4.41 -1.55
CA ALA A 28 1.81 4.50 -2.82
C ALA A 28 2.17 3.12 -3.42
N TYR A 29 1.99 2.03 -2.66
CA TYR A 29 2.16 0.65 -3.14
C TYR A 29 0.88 0.06 -3.76
N GLU A 30 -0.15 0.87 -4.05
CA GLU A 30 -1.13 0.44 -5.05
C GLU A 30 -0.40 0.41 -6.40
N ALA A 31 -0.02 -0.79 -6.84
CA ALA A 31 0.58 -1.01 -8.15
C ALA A 31 -0.43 -0.55 -9.21
N GLU A 32 -0.20 0.67 -9.70
CA GLU A 32 -0.94 1.22 -10.83
C GLU A 32 -0.72 0.32 -12.03
N CYS A 33 -1.80 -0.02 -12.71
CA CYS A 33 -1.77 -0.87 -13.89
C CYS A 33 -2.51 -0.20 -15.05
N LYS A 34 -2.01 -0.41 -16.26
CA LYS A 34 -2.72 -0.07 -17.51
C LYS A 34 -3.21 -1.33 -18.20
N THR A 35 -2.49 -2.43 -18.01
CA THR A 35 -2.74 -3.73 -18.60
C THR A 35 -2.66 -4.81 -17.53
N ASP A 36 -3.26 -5.98 -17.79
CA ASP A 36 -3.13 -7.14 -16.90
C ASP A 36 -1.67 -7.61 -16.76
N GLU A 37 -0.83 -7.34 -17.77
CA GLU A 37 0.61 -7.67 -17.76
C GLU A 37 1.38 -6.89 -16.71
N ASP A 38 0.97 -5.65 -16.41
CA ASP A 38 1.57 -4.84 -15.34
C ASP A 38 1.38 -5.52 -13.96
N CYS A 39 0.29 -6.27 -13.81
CA CYS A 39 -0.05 -7.00 -12.60
C CYS A 39 0.55 -8.42 -12.54
N ALA A 40 1.21 -8.89 -13.59
CA ALA A 40 1.77 -10.24 -13.65
C ALA A 40 2.88 -10.50 -12.61
N LYS A 41 3.50 -9.43 -12.10
CA LYS A 41 4.50 -9.50 -11.02
C LYS A 41 3.90 -9.69 -9.63
N ILE A 42 2.57 -9.64 -9.49
CA ILE A 42 1.88 -9.81 -8.21
C ILE A 42 1.59 -11.28 -8.00
N GLU A 43 2.23 -11.84 -6.98
CA GLU A 43 1.93 -13.20 -6.53
C GLU A 43 0.58 -13.23 -5.81
N CYS A 44 -0.42 -13.78 -6.48
CA CYS A 44 -1.72 -14.07 -5.88
C CYS A 44 -1.70 -15.48 -5.26
N GLY A 45 -2.49 -15.68 -4.19
CA GLY A 45 -2.65 -16.99 -3.57
C GLY A 45 -3.25 -18.04 -4.51
N VAL A 46 -3.14 -19.33 -4.13
CA VAL A 46 -3.64 -20.46 -4.94
C VAL A 46 -5.14 -20.28 -5.27
N GLY A 47 -5.49 -20.36 -6.55
CA GLY A 47 -6.87 -20.17 -7.03
C GLY A 47 -7.26 -18.71 -7.31
N TRP A 48 -6.31 -17.77 -7.23
CA TRP A 48 -6.49 -16.36 -7.55
C TRP A 48 -5.55 -15.96 -8.69
N ARG A 49 -6.01 -15.08 -9.59
CA ARG A 49 -5.19 -14.48 -10.66
C ARG A 49 -5.10 -12.96 -10.47
N PRO A 50 -3.93 -12.34 -10.71
CA PRO A 50 -3.83 -10.89 -10.74
C PRO A 50 -4.54 -10.37 -11.98
N VAL A 51 -5.41 -9.37 -11.80
CA VAL A 51 -6.11 -8.67 -12.89
C VAL A 51 -6.02 -7.18 -12.64
N CYS A 52 -5.86 -6.41 -13.71
CA CYS A 52 -5.91 -4.97 -13.67
C CYS A 52 -7.36 -4.50 -13.64
N ILE A 53 -7.79 -3.84 -12.56
CA ILE A 53 -9.11 -3.22 -12.50
C ILE A 53 -8.98 -1.78 -12.99
N PRO A 54 -9.56 -1.41 -14.15
CA PRO A 54 -9.44 -0.06 -14.68
C PRO A 54 -10.17 0.93 -13.77
N ARG A 55 -9.44 1.95 -13.31
CA ARG A 55 -9.96 3.14 -12.62
C ARG A 55 -9.38 4.35 -13.36
N PHE A 56 -10.17 5.40 -13.57
CA PHE A 56 -9.63 6.59 -14.26
C PHE A 56 -8.81 7.41 -13.25
N PRO A 57 -7.55 7.82 -13.53
CA PRO A 57 -6.81 7.71 -14.79
C PRO A 57 -5.93 6.45 -14.96
N ASN A 58 -5.60 5.73 -13.87
CA ASN A 58 -4.84 4.47 -13.89
C ASN A 58 -5.61 3.36 -13.16
N GLY A 59 -5.53 2.13 -13.66
CA GLY A 59 -6.08 0.96 -12.99
C GLY A 59 -5.27 0.57 -11.76
N PHE A 60 -5.80 -0.36 -10.97
CA PHE A 60 -5.10 -0.96 -9.84
C PHE A 60 -5.13 -2.47 -9.96
N CYS A 61 -4.03 -3.12 -9.59
CA CYS A 61 -3.97 -4.57 -9.61
C CYS A 61 -4.75 -5.18 -8.45
N ARG A 62 -5.57 -6.19 -8.74
CA ARG A 62 -6.28 -6.97 -7.71
C ARG A 62 -6.25 -8.45 -8.04
N CYS A 63 -6.04 -9.27 -7.02
CA CYS A 63 -6.26 -10.71 -7.14
C CYS A 63 -7.76 -11.02 -7.21
N VAL A 64 -8.20 -11.72 -8.25
CA VAL A 64 -9.59 -12.21 -8.40
C VAL A 64 -9.60 -13.74 -8.49
N PRO A 65 -10.66 -14.42 -8.01
CA PRO A 65 -10.73 -15.88 -8.03
C PRO A 65 -10.85 -16.41 -9.48
N VAL A 66 -10.16 -17.50 -9.80
CA VAL A 66 -10.06 -18.08 -11.18
C VAL A 66 -11.33 -18.85 -11.59
N GLY A 67 -12.42 -18.76 -10.84
CA GLY A 67 -13.58 -19.67 -10.95
C GLY A 67 -14.97 -19.03 -11.03
N ARG A 68 -15.10 -17.76 -11.44
CA ARG A 68 -16.42 -17.15 -11.71
C ARG A 68 -16.60 -16.99 -13.22
N GLY A 69 -17.28 -17.97 -13.81
CA GLY A 69 -17.81 -17.90 -15.17
C GLY A 69 -18.89 -16.85 -15.31
#